data_AF-A0A517YFG4-F1
#
_entry.id   AF-A0A517YFG4-F1
#
_cell.length_a   1.000
_cell.length_b   1.000
_cell.length_c   1.000
_cell.angle_alpha   90.00
_cell.angle_beta   90.00
_cell.angle_gamma   90.00
#
_symmetry.space_group_name_H-M   'P 1'
#
loop_
_entity.id
_entity.type
_entity.pdbx_description
1 polymer ?
#
loop_
_entity_poly.entity_id
_entity_poly.type
_entity_poly.pdbx_seq_one_letter_code
_entity_poly.pdbx_strand_id
1 'polypeptide(L)'
;MGASPQESLLLDFGTYARFFLGVPLLLAAEQIVGPHLRSAGLQFVQGGFVRQDDYPAFDQAIARAAKWRESVWAEIIILALAVTGAWLFTPETLTGDVIASWRSPNFPGAPLSISFAALWYRLVAVPILQFFWYRWLWRLLVWANFLWSVSRLNLNLVCTHADQAGGLGFLGVAHTSLGVFAFAMSSVLSAEAAFLIVFQKADIATFQVPYVVVVVIVELMFLGPLLIFTPTLIRTRLAWVREYGLLVTRYNRAFHEKWIMGQAAADERLLGTADIQSLADLGSSFEYLRAMKVVPFSLRAARQLALVTSLPSLPLILLVVPINQILQLLTKVVF
;
A
#
# COMPACT_ATOMS: atom_id res chain seq x y z
N MET A 1 22.15 14.02 30.50
CA MET A 1 20.86 13.71 31.16
C MET A 1 20.18 15.05 31.32
N GLY A 2 19.15 15.35 30.51
CA GLY A 2 18.44 16.63 30.59
C GLY A 2 17.63 16.75 31.88
N ALA A 3 17.22 17.96 32.24
CA ALA A 3 16.48 18.22 33.48
C ALA A 3 15.02 17.76 33.39
N SER A 4 14.47 17.70 32.17
CA SER A 4 13.13 17.18 31.88
C SER A 4 13.18 15.92 31.00
N PRO A 5 12.09 15.11 30.95
CA PRO A 5 12.00 13.99 30.02
C PRO A 5 12.20 14.39 28.55
N GLN A 6 11.78 15.60 28.16
CA GLN A 6 11.93 16.13 26.80
C GLN A 6 13.39 16.46 26.43
N GLU A 7 14.19 16.80 27.44
CA GLU A 7 15.62 17.09 27.32
C GLU A 7 16.51 15.84 27.51
N SER A 8 15.91 14.70 27.85
CA SER A 8 16.66 13.46 28.09
C SER A 8 16.68 12.57 26.86
N LEU A 9 17.87 12.39 26.27
CA LEU A 9 18.11 11.39 25.22
C LEU A 9 17.64 9.98 25.61
N LEU A 10 17.80 9.61 26.89
CA LEU A 10 17.46 8.26 27.37
C LEU A 10 15.96 7.99 27.45
N LEU A 11 15.14 9.04 27.53
CA LEU A 11 13.69 8.92 27.61
C LEU A 11 13.01 9.20 26.26
N ASP A 12 13.81 9.41 25.21
CA ASP A 12 13.32 9.72 23.88
C ASP A 12 12.95 8.45 23.10
N PHE A 13 11.72 7.98 23.34
CA PHE A 13 11.18 6.79 22.69
C PHE A 13 11.16 6.91 21.17
N GLY A 14 10.83 8.09 20.64
CA GLY A 14 10.77 8.33 19.20
C GLY A 14 12.12 8.16 18.52
N THR A 15 13.20 8.63 19.15
CA THR A 15 14.57 8.45 18.63
C THR A 15 14.96 6.98 18.59
N TYR A 16 14.69 6.25 19.67
CA TYR A 16 14.96 4.81 19.71
C TYR A 16 14.15 4.05 18.66
N ALA A 17 12.86 4.37 18.49
CA ALA A 17 12.05 3.74 17.44
C ALA A 17 12.57 4.06 16.04
N ARG A 18 13.04 5.29 15.77
CA ARG A 18 13.65 5.65 14.47
C ARG A 18 14.89 4.81 14.18
N PHE A 19 15.80 4.67 15.14
CA PHE A 19 17.08 3.99 14.89
C PHE A 19 17.04 2.47 15.05
N PHE A 20 16.20 1.93 15.94
CA PHE A 20 16.11 0.48 16.16
C PHE A 20 15.03 -0.22 15.35
N LEU A 21 13.99 0.50 14.92
CA LEU A 21 12.93 -0.06 14.07
C LEU A 21 12.94 0.61 12.69
N GLY A 22 12.82 1.93 12.63
CA GLY A 22 12.70 2.68 11.38
C GLY A 22 13.82 2.42 10.38
N VAL A 23 15.07 2.70 10.75
CA VAL A 23 16.24 2.54 9.89
C VAL A 23 16.47 1.08 9.48
N PRO A 24 16.51 0.09 10.38
CA PRO A 24 16.68 -1.31 9.99
C PRO A 24 15.59 -1.81 9.06
N LEU A 25 14.33 -1.43 9.29
CA LEU A 25 13.22 -1.82 8.42
C LEU A 25 13.30 -1.14 7.05
N LEU A 26 13.69 0.13 6.98
CA LEU A 26 13.93 0.84 5.71
C LEU A 26 15.04 0.19 4.87
N LEU A 27 16.11 -0.26 5.53
CA LEU A 27 17.20 -0.97 4.87
C LEU A 27 16.75 -2.36 4.41
N ALA A 28 16.04 -3.10 5.28
CA ALA A 28 15.50 -4.42 4.94
C ALA A 28 14.46 -4.35 3.81
N ALA A 29 13.71 -3.25 3.71
CA ALA A 29 12.69 -3.05 2.70
C ALA A 29 13.23 -3.12 1.27
N GLU A 30 14.52 -2.82 1.04
CA GLU A 30 15.12 -2.93 -0.30
C GLU A 30 15.19 -4.37 -0.78
N GLN A 31 15.45 -5.30 0.14
CA GLN A 31 15.50 -6.72 -0.16
C GLN A 31 14.10 -7.34 -0.22
N ILE A 32 13.14 -6.78 0.53
CA ILE A 32 11.77 -7.29 0.57
C ILE A 32 10.97 -6.78 -0.64
N VAL A 33 10.90 -5.47 -0.85
CA VAL A 33 9.96 -4.86 -1.82
C VAL A 33 10.46 -4.97 -3.25
N GLY A 34 11.76 -4.81 -3.48
CA GLY A 34 12.36 -4.82 -4.83
C GLY A 34 12.00 -6.07 -5.65
N PRO A 35 12.23 -7.29 -5.14
CA PRO A 35 11.88 -8.52 -5.82
C PRO A 35 10.38 -8.66 -6.12
N HIS A 36 9.51 -8.25 -5.19
CA HIS A 36 8.05 -8.34 -5.37
C HIS A 36 7.56 -7.42 -6.50
N LEU A 37 8.02 -6.16 -6.52
CA LEU A 37 7.66 -5.22 -7.59
C LEU A 37 8.26 -5.65 -8.94
N ARG A 38 9.49 -6.17 -8.96
CA ARG A 38 10.10 -6.72 -10.18
C ARG A 38 9.32 -7.91 -10.71
N SER A 39 8.96 -8.85 -9.84
CA SER A 39 8.15 -10.03 -10.21
C SER A 39 6.80 -9.61 -10.79
N ALA A 40 6.12 -8.64 -10.16
CA ALA A 40 4.89 -8.08 -10.68
C ALA A 40 5.07 -7.42 -12.06
N GLY A 41 6.15 -6.65 -12.24
CA GLY A 41 6.50 -6.09 -13.55
C GLY A 41 6.67 -7.15 -14.63
N LEU A 42 7.37 -8.25 -14.34
CA LEU A 42 7.59 -9.35 -15.29
C LEU A 42 6.30 -10.13 -15.59
N GLN A 43 5.38 -10.20 -14.63
CA GLN A 43 4.13 -10.96 -14.77
C GLN A 43 3.20 -10.39 -15.85
N PHE A 44 3.34 -9.11 -16.23
CA PHE A 44 2.65 -8.53 -17.37
C PHE A 44 2.93 -9.27 -18.68
N VAL A 45 4.18 -9.69 -18.91
CA VAL A 45 4.58 -10.43 -20.12
C VAL A 45 4.42 -11.94 -19.91
N GLN A 46 4.87 -12.47 -18.77
CA GLN A 46 4.79 -13.90 -18.45
C GLN A 46 3.34 -14.41 -18.41
N GLY A 47 2.40 -13.57 -17.95
CA GLY A 47 0.97 -13.87 -17.92
C GLY A 47 0.25 -13.59 -19.25
N GLY A 48 0.95 -13.15 -20.30
CA GLY A 48 0.34 -12.85 -21.60
C GLY A 48 -0.61 -11.65 -21.60
N PHE A 49 -0.50 -10.75 -20.61
CA PHE A 49 -1.34 -9.55 -20.51
C PHE A 49 -0.90 -8.45 -21.46
N VAL A 50 0.40 -8.38 -21.79
CA VAL A 50 0.90 -7.48 -22.85
C VAL A 50 0.88 -8.24 -24.17
N ARG A 51 0.30 -7.64 -25.20
CA ARG A 51 0.25 -8.20 -26.55
C ARG A 51 1.63 -8.10 -27.21
N GLN A 52 1.95 -9.01 -28.12
CA GLN A 52 3.24 -9.04 -28.83
C GLN A 52 3.54 -7.73 -29.56
N ASP A 53 2.51 -7.09 -30.14
CA ASP A 53 2.61 -5.79 -30.82
C ASP A 53 3.07 -4.66 -29.90
N ASP A 54 2.79 -4.77 -28.59
CA ASP A 54 3.11 -3.77 -27.57
C ASP A 54 4.45 -4.06 -26.84
N TYR A 55 5.16 -5.15 -27.16
CA TYR A 55 6.45 -5.48 -26.51
C TYR A 55 7.49 -4.36 -26.64
N PRO A 56 7.68 -3.70 -27.80
CA PRO A 56 8.61 -2.59 -27.90
C PRO A 56 8.25 -1.40 -26.98
N ALA A 57 6.95 -1.12 -26.82
CA ALA A 57 6.48 -0.04 -25.94
C ALA A 57 6.64 -0.40 -24.45
N PHE A 58 6.44 -1.68 -24.11
CA PHE A 58 6.67 -2.20 -22.77
C PHE A 58 8.15 -2.15 -22.38
N ASP A 59 9.05 -2.57 -23.27
CA ASP A 59 10.50 -2.49 -23.07
C ASP A 59 10.97 -1.05 -22.89
N GLN A 60 10.41 -0.10 -23.66
CA GLN A 60 10.66 1.33 -23.47
C GLN A 60 10.18 1.83 -22.10
N ALA A 61 9.05 1.33 -21.59
CA ALA A 61 8.57 1.66 -20.25
C ALA A 61 9.52 1.14 -19.16
N ILE A 62 10.05 -0.08 -19.32
CA ILE A 62 11.08 -0.65 -18.43
C ILE A 62 12.36 0.20 -18.49
N ALA A 63 12.86 0.50 -19.69
CA ALA A 63 14.08 1.28 -19.87
C ALA A 63 13.96 2.68 -19.27
N ARG A 64 12.79 3.33 -19.42
CA ARG A 64 12.50 4.61 -18.78
C ARG A 64 12.47 4.49 -17.26
N ALA A 65 11.81 3.48 -16.71
CA ALA A 65 11.77 3.25 -15.27
C ALA A 65 13.18 3.01 -14.70
N ALA A 66 14.01 2.21 -15.39
CA ALA A 66 15.41 1.98 -15.01
C ALA A 66 16.22 3.29 -15.02
N LYS A 67 16.13 4.08 -16.09
CA LYS A 67 16.82 5.37 -16.21
C LYS A 67 16.46 6.35 -15.09
N TRP A 68 15.18 6.42 -14.70
CA TRP A 68 14.73 7.32 -13.63
C TRP A 68 15.15 6.81 -12.25
N ARG A 69 15.11 5.49 -12.05
CA ARG A 69 15.56 4.84 -10.82
C ARG A 69 17.07 5.02 -10.59
N GLU A 70 17.86 5.00 -11.65
CA GLU A 70 19.34 5.09 -11.64
C GLU A 70 19.86 6.51 -11.92
N SER A 71 18.97 7.51 -11.84
CA SER A 71 19.33 8.90 -12.11
C SER A 71 20.15 9.50 -10.96
N VAL A 72 21.44 9.76 -11.22
CA VAL A 72 22.34 10.46 -10.28
C VAL A 72 21.78 11.83 -9.88
N TRP A 73 21.17 12.55 -10.83
CA TRP A 73 20.55 13.84 -10.53
C TRP A 73 19.37 13.72 -9.57
N ALA A 74 18.56 12.67 -9.68
CA ALA A 74 17.49 12.43 -8.73
C ALA A 74 18.07 12.17 -7.33
N GLU A 75 19.14 11.38 -7.22
CA GLU A 75 19.81 11.14 -5.94
C GLU A 75 20.40 12.42 -5.33
N ILE A 76 21.04 13.28 -6.13
CA ILE A 76 21.56 14.58 -5.67
C ILE A 76 20.43 15.48 -5.16
N ILE A 77 19.32 15.56 -5.90
CA ILE A 77 18.16 16.36 -5.49
C ILE A 77 17.56 15.82 -4.19
N ILE A 78 17.43 14.50 -4.07
CA ILE A 78 16.92 13.84 -2.86
C ILE A 78 17.85 14.11 -1.67
N LEU A 79 19.16 14.06 -1.86
CA LEU A 79 20.14 14.40 -0.83
C LEU A 79 20.05 15.87 -0.42
N ALA A 80 19.97 16.78 -1.39
CA ALA A 80 19.78 18.21 -1.12
C ALA A 80 18.50 18.44 -0.30
N LEU A 81 17.38 17.84 -0.72
CA LEU A 81 16.10 17.90 0.00
C LEU A 81 16.21 17.35 1.42
N ALA A 82 16.92 16.23 1.63
CA ALA A 82 17.11 15.63 2.95
C ALA A 82 17.98 16.49 3.86
N VAL A 83 19.05 17.10 3.33
CA VAL A 83 19.88 18.03 4.10
C VAL A 83 19.07 19.28 4.45
N THR A 84 18.40 19.91 3.47
CA THR A 84 17.58 21.09 3.74
C THR A 84 16.40 20.79 4.66
N GLY A 85 15.77 19.63 4.48
CA GLY A 85 14.61 19.21 5.27
C GLY A 85 14.95 18.95 6.72
N ALA A 86 16.16 18.49 7.03
CA ALA A 86 16.63 18.34 8.40
C ALA A 86 16.74 19.67 9.17
N TRP A 87 16.91 20.78 8.45
CA TRP A 87 16.98 22.12 9.04
C TRP A 87 15.65 22.89 8.97
N LEU A 88 14.82 22.61 7.96
CA LEU A 88 13.57 23.33 7.72
C LEU A 88 12.32 22.70 8.35
N PHE A 89 12.26 21.37 8.44
CA PHE A 89 11.09 20.64 8.98
C PHE A 89 11.33 20.21 10.42
N THR A 90 11.49 21.16 11.32
CA THR A 90 11.61 20.88 12.75
C THR A 90 10.26 21.07 13.45
N PRO A 91 10.01 20.42 14.60
CA PRO A 91 8.80 20.66 15.37
C PRO A 91 8.59 22.15 15.62
N GLU A 92 9.67 22.88 15.93
CA GLU A 92 9.63 24.32 16.22
C GLU A 92 9.21 25.16 15.01
N THR A 93 9.59 24.79 13.78
CA THR A 93 9.17 25.50 12.57
C THR A 93 7.74 25.16 12.15
N LEU A 94 7.25 23.97 12.50
CA LEU A 94 5.91 23.50 12.13
C LEU A 94 4.83 23.92 13.12
N THR A 95 5.11 23.91 14.43
CA THR A 95 4.15 24.30 15.47
C THR A 95 4.28 25.77 15.86
N GLY A 96 5.41 26.41 15.54
CA GLY A 96 5.73 27.76 16.01
C GLY A 96 6.14 27.81 17.49
N ASP A 97 6.15 26.68 18.18
CA ASP A 97 6.51 26.57 19.59
C ASP A 97 7.97 26.13 19.75
N VAL A 98 8.74 26.87 20.55
CA VAL A 98 10.09 26.47 20.93
C VAL A 98 10.01 25.37 21.99
N ILE A 99 9.99 24.11 21.55
CA ILE A 99 10.02 22.96 22.46
C ILE A 99 11.48 22.69 22.84
N ALA A 100 11.84 22.96 24.09
CA ALA A 100 13.14 22.60 24.64
C ALA A 100 13.32 21.07 24.59
N SER A 101 14.19 20.60 23.70
CA SER A 101 14.52 19.20 23.50
C SER A 101 16.02 19.03 23.32
N TRP A 102 16.57 17.88 23.69
CA TRP A 102 17.96 17.56 23.42
C TRP A 102 18.29 17.57 21.92
N ARG A 103 17.28 17.47 21.05
CA ARG A 103 17.38 17.56 19.58
C ARG A 103 17.45 19.01 19.07
N SER A 104 17.22 20.01 19.95
CA SER A 104 17.19 21.43 19.60
C SER A 104 18.51 22.12 20.02
N PRO A 105 19.18 22.85 19.11
CA PRO A 105 20.41 23.59 19.38
C PRO A 105 20.13 24.92 20.11
N ASN A 106 18.87 25.36 20.16
CA ASN A 106 18.47 26.64 20.76
C ASN A 106 17.75 26.38 22.09
N PHE A 107 18.51 26.40 23.19
CA PHE A 107 17.93 26.47 24.54
C PHE A 107 17.68 27.95 24.91
N PRO A 108 16.45 28.36 25.26
CA PRO A 108 16.19 29.71 25.75
C PRO A 108 16.92 29.93 27.10
N GLY A 109 17.80 30.93 27.18
CA GLY A 109 18.42 31.37 28.45
C GLY A 109 19.72 30.65 28.87
N ALA A 110 20.22 29.70 28.08
CA ALA A 110 21.55 29.10 28.28
C ALA A 110 22.55 29.66 27.24
N PRO A 111 23.85 29.83 27.57
CA PRO A 111 24.85 30.14 26.56
C PRO A 111 24.78 29.07 25.46
N LEU A 112 24.98 29.48 24.20
CA LEU A 112 25.01 28.70 22.94
C LEU A 112 25.84 27.40 23.05
N SER A 113 25.35 26.45 23.82
CA SER A 113 25.95 25.14 24.03
C SER A 113 25.14 24.18 23.18
N ILE A 114 25.37 24.28 21.87
CA ILE A 114 24.89 23.27 20.93
C ILE A 114 25.49 21.95 21.41
N SER A 115 24.65 21.07 21.99
CA SER A 115 25.08 19.74 22.37
C SER A 115 25.61 19.03 21.14
N PHE A 116 26.78 18.40 21.23
CA PHE A 116 27.35 17.61 20.13
C PHE A 116 26.35 16.54 19.65
N ALA A 117 25.52 16.01 20.55
CA ALA A 117 24.45 15.08 20.21
C ALA A 117 23.35 15.72 19.33
N ALA A 118 22.95 16.96 19.62
CA ALA A 118 21.97 17.70 18.81
C ALA A 118 22.52 17.98 17.41
N LEU A 119 23.80 18.37 17.33
CA LEU A 119 24.49 18.64 16.07
C LEU A 119 24.62 17.38 15.22
N TRP A 120 25.06 16.27 15.82
CA TRP A 120 25.13 14.97 15.15
C TRP A 120 23.76 14.49 14.65
N TYR A 121 22.72 14.62 15.49
CA TYR A 121 21.37 14.24 15.13
C TYR A 121 20.88 15.02 13.89
N ARG A 122 21.12 16.34 13.85
CA ARG A 122 20.68 17.22 12.74
C ARG A 122 21.53 17.10 11.48
N LEU A 123 22.84 16.97 11.60
CA LEU A 123 23.75 16.92 10.44
C LEU A 123 23.85 15.54 9.80
N VAL A 124 23.68 14.48 10.59
CA VAL A 124 23.94 13.12 10.13
C VAL A 124 22.67 12.29 10.19
N ALA A 125 22.06 12.19 11.36
CA ALA A 125 21.04 11.19 11.61
C ALA A 125 19.71 11.48 10.88
N VAL A 126 19.21 12.72 10.95
CA VAL A 126 17.99 13.15 10.25
C VAL A 126 18.15 13.16 8.74
N PRO A 127 19.22 13.75 8.14
CA PRO A 127 19.43 13.72 6.70
C PRO A 127 19.52 12.30 6.14
N ILE A 128 20.21 11.38 6.82
CA ILE A 128 20.28 9.98 6.38
C ILE A 128 18.89 9.35 6.36
N LEU A 129 18.10 9.53 7.43
CA LEU A 129 16.75 8.99 7.51
C LEU A 129 15.82 9.57 6.43
N GLN A 130 15.83 10.90 6.26
CA GLN A 130 15.04 11.58 5.23
C GLN A 130 15.46 11.16 3.82
N PHE A 131 16.76 11.04 3.56
CA PHE A 131 17.29 10.56 2.28
C PHE A 131 16.73 9.18 1.93
N PHE A 132 16.76 8.23 2.86
CA PHE A 132 16.21 6.89 2.62
C PHE A 132 14.70 6.92 2.35
N TRP A 133 13.94 7.70 3.11
CA TRP A 133 12.50 7.87 2.88
C TRP A 133 12.20 8.48 1.51
N TYR A 134 12.85 9.59 1.18
CA TYR A 134 12.67 10.28 -0.10
C TYR A 134 13.12 9.43 -1.29
N ARG A 135 14.20 8.66 -1.14
CA ARG A 135 14.65 7.67 -2.14
C ARG A 135 13.60 6.59 -2.38
N TRP A 136 12.91 6.16 -1.33
CA TRP A 136 11.80 5.19 -1.46
C TRP A 136 10.55 5.80 -2.08
N LEU A 137 10.17 7.02 -1.70
CA LEU A 137 9.08 7.74 -2.34
C LEU A 137 9.35 7.94 -3.83
N TRP A 138 10.58 8.31 -4.18
CA TRP A 138 11.01 8.39 -5.58
C TRP A 138 10.83 7.06 -6.31
N ARG A 139 11.26 5.93 -5.72
CA ARG A 139 11.06 4.60 -6.32
C ARG A 139 9.58 4.26 -6.50
N LEU A 140 8.72 4.64 -5.56
CA LEU A 140 7.29 4.46 -5.66
C LEU A 140 6.70 5.31 -6.81
N LEU A 141 7.17 6.55 -7.00
CA LEU A 141 6.78 7.39 -8.14
C LEU A 141 7.25 6.82 -9.47
N VAL A 142 8.48 6.31 -9.55
CA VAL A 142 9.00 5.62 -10.74
C VAL A 142 8.16 4.39 -11.06
N TRP A 143 7.79 3.62 -10.04
CA TRP A 143 6.89 2.47 -10.18
C TRP A 143 5.49 2.88 -10.65
N ALA A 144 4.89 3.92 -10.06
CA ALA A 144 3.60 4.45 -10.48
C ALA A 144 3.63 4.94 -11.95
N ASN A 145 4.71 5.59 -12.38
CA ASN A 145 4.90 6.02 -13.76
C ASN A 145 5.09 4.84 -14.72
N PHE A 146 5.76 3.77 -14.29
CA PHE A 146 5.81 2.51 -15.03
C PHE A 146 4.41 1.91 -15.20
N LEU A 147 3.64 1.78 -14.11
CA LEU A 147 2.27 1.29 -14.15
C LEU A 147 1.36 2.13 -15.05
N TRP A 148 1.52 3.45 -15.03
CA TRP A 148 0.82 4.36 -15.93
C TRP A 148 1.21 4.20 -17.40
N SER A 149 2.47 3.90 -17.68
CA SER A 149 2.91 3.60 -19.05
C SER A 149 2.28 2.30 -19.53
N VAL A 150 2.25 1.27 -18.68
CA VAL A 150 1.66 -0.04 -18.99
C VAL A 150 0.14 0.02 -19.10
N SER A 151 -0.56 0.82 -18.29
CA SER A 151 -2.03 0.93 -18.33
C SER A 151 -2.57 1.52 -19.63
N ARG A 152 -1.73 2.21 -20.40
CA ARG A 152 -2.03 2.78 -21.72
C ARG A 152 -1.79 1.82 -22.89
N LEU A 153 -1.19 0.66 -22.63
CA LEU A 153 -1.03 -0.39 -23.64
C LEU A 153 -2.35 -1.13 -23.88
N ASN A 154 -2.44 -1.88 -24.97
CA ASN A 154 -3.62 -2.69 -25.29
C ASN A 154 -3.60 -4.02 -24.52
N LEU A 155 -3.84 -3.93 -23.21
CA LEU A 155 -3.76 -5.08 -22.32
C LEU A 155 -4.81 -6.16 -22.66
N ASN A 156 -4.35 -7.40 -22.73
CA ASN A 156 -5.16 -8.60 -22.93
C ASN A 156 -5.72 -9.10 -21.58
N LEU A 157 -6.66 -8.34 -21.02
CA LEU A 157 -7.29 -8.66 -19.74
C LEU A 157 -8.41 -9.68 -19.91
N VAL A 158 -8.55 -10.58 -18.94
CA VAL A 158 -9.52 -11.68 -18.96
C VAL A 158 -10.53 -11.48 -17.83
N CYS A 159 -11.79 -11.12 -18.16
CA CYS A 159 -12.80 -10.84 -17.13
C CYS A 159 -13.24 -12.07 -16.34
N THR A 160 -13.05 -13.27 -16.90
CA THR A 160 -13.33 -14.56 -16.23
C THR A 160 -12.16 -15.05 -15.36
N HIS A 161 -11.08 -14.27 -15.23
CA HIS A 161 -9.92 -14.66 -14.44
C HIS A 161 -10.26 -14.80 -12.95
N ALA A 162 -9.68 -15.81 -12.28
CA ALA A 162 -10.01 -16.21 -10.92
C ALA A 162 -9.73 -15.14 -9.84
N ASP A 163 -8.87 -14.16 -10.13
CA ASP A 163 -8.58 -13.04 -9.21
C ASP A 163 -9.69 -11.97 -9.14
N GLN A 164 -10.67 -12.05 -10.04
CA GLN A 164 -11.72 -11.05 -10.25
C GLN A 164 -11.17 -9.65 -10.54
N ALA A 165 -9.95 -9.53 -11.04
CA ALA A 165 -9.25 -8.27 -11.32
C ALA A 165 -8.70 -8.25 -12.76
N GLY A 166 -9.29 -9.03 -13.66
CA GLY A 166 -8.88 -9.09 -15.05
C GLY A 166 -7.51 -9.76 -15.26
N GLY A 167 -6.99 -10.47 -14.26
CA GLY A 167 -5.61 -11.00 -14.24
C GLY A 167 -4.58 -10.07 -13.60
N LEU A 168 -4.95 -8.85 -13.17
CA LEU A 168 -4.03 -7.87 -12.58
C LEU A 168 -3.91 -7.94 -11.05
N GLY A 169 -4.55 -8.92 -10.40
CA GLY A 169 -4.57 -9.06 -8.94
C GLY A 169 -3.21 -9.27 -8.30
N PHE A 170 -2.22 -9.72 -9.08
CA PHE A 170 -0.82 -9.85 -8.62
C PHE A 170 -0.21 -8.51 -8.21
N LEU A 171 -0.68 -7.39 -8.78
CA LEU A 171 -0.22 -6.05 -8.41
C LEU A 171 -0.58 -5.74 -6.94
N GLY A 172 -1.82 -6.05 -6.55
CA GLY A 172 -2.25 -5.92 -5.17
C GLY A 172 -1.42 -6.77 -4.22
N VAL A 173 -1.10 -8.02 -4.62
CA VAL A 173 -0.24 -8.91 -3.83
C VAL A 173 1.17 -8.32 -3.66
N ALA A 174 1.79 -7.83 -4.73
CA ALA A 174 3.11 -7.22 -4.65
C ALA A 174 3.12 -5.97 -3.76
N HIS A 175 2.07 -5.15 -3.81
CA HIS A 175 1.95 -3.95 -2.98
C HIS A 175 1.79 -4.25 -1.49
N THR A 176 1.35 -5.45 -1.09
CA THR A 176 1.34 -5.83 0.33
C THR A 176 2.75 -5.87 0.95
N SER A 177 3.80 -6.06 0.13
CA SER A 177 5.20 -5.99 0.58
C SER A 177 5.60 -4.59 1.09
N LEU A 178 4.91 -3.52 0.64
CA LEU A 178 5.11 -2.15 1.11
C LEU A 178 4.70 -1.97 2.59
N GLY A 179 4.02 -2.96 3.18
CA GLY A 179 3.67 -2.98 4.60
C GLY A 179 4.87 -2.82 5.54
N VAL A 180 6.08 -3.18 5.11
CA VAL A 180 7.31 -2.93 5.90
C VAL A 180 7.52 -1.44 6.19
N PHE A 181 7.22 -0.55 5.24
CA PHE A 181 7.29 0.90 5.44
C PHE A 181 6.17 1.39 6.34
N ALA A 182 4.96 0.89 6.13
CA ALA A 182 3.80 1.22 6.96
C ALA A 182 4.07 0.92 8.44
N PHE A 183 4.60 -0.28 8.71
CA PHE A 183 4.99 -0.71 10.05
C PHE A 183 6.10 0.17 10.63
N ALA A 184 7.13 0.49 9.85
CA ALA A 184 8.23 1.36 10.27
C ALA A 184 7.76 2.77 10.65
N MET A 185 6.95 3.41 9.80
CA MET A 185 6.38 4.74 10.08
C MET A 185 5.50 4.73 11.32
N SER A 186 4.60 3.75 11.40
CA SER A 186 3.66 3.64 12.51
C SER A 186 4.37 3.34 13.83
N SER A 187 5.47 2.57 13.82
CA SER A 187 6.29 2.35 15.02
C SER A 187 6.91 3.63 15.56
N VAL A 188 7.40 4.50 14.68
CA VAL A 188 7.92 5.82 15.09
C VAL A 188 6.80 6.70 15.64
N LEU A 189 5.64 6.74 14.97
CA LEU A 189 4.47 7.50 15.45
C LEU A 189 3.97 7.00 16.80
N SER A 190 3.92 5.68 17.01
CA SER A 190 3.56 5.06 18.28
C SER A 190 4.54 5.40 19.38
N ALA A 191 5.84 5.40 19.10
CA ALA A 191 6.82 5.76 20.11
C ALA A 191 6.70 7.23 20.54
N GLU A 192 6.43 8.13 19.59
CA GLU A 192 6.16 9.55 19.91
C GLU A 192 4.85 9.70 20.70
N ALA A 193 3.78 8.98 20.34
CA ALA A 193 2.53 8.99 21.11
C ALA A 193 2.72 8.41 22.53
N ALA A 194 3.48 7.32 22.68
CA ALA A 194 3.82 6.73 23.96
C ALA A 194 4.53 7.73 24.88
N PHE A 195 5.46 8.51 24.32
CA PHE A 195 6.17 9.54 25.08
C PHE A 195 5.19 10.60 25.63
N LEU A 196 4.27 11.07 24.80
CA LEU A 196 3.23 12.03 25.20
C LEU A 196 2.30 11.46 26.28
N ILE A 197 1.87 10.21 26.15
CA ILE A 197 1.01 9.55 27.14
C ILE A 197 1.74 9.39 28.49
N VAL A 198 2.96 8.86 28.48
CA VAL A 198 3.70 8.53 29.71
C VAL A 198 4.13 9.79 30.47
N PHE A 199 4.74 10.75 29.77
CA PHE A 199 5.39 11.91 30.40
C PHE A 199 4.53 13.18 30.39
N GLN A 200 3.64 13.35 29.41
CA GLN A 200 2.79 14.55 29.31
C GLN A 200 1.34 14.26 29.69
N LYS A 201 1.03 13.02 30.11
CA LYS A 201 -0.31 12.58 30.52
C LYS A 201 -1.38 12.86 29.47
N ALA A 202 -0.99 12.81 28.19
CA ALA A 202 -1.92 12.95 27.07
C ALA A 202 -2.94 11.80 27.11
N ASP A 203 -4.21 12.12 26.82
CA ASP A 203 -5.24 11.11 26.68
C ASP A 203 -5.00 10.29 25.41
N ILE A 204 -5.10 8.96 25.53
CA ILE A 204 -4.99 8.04 24.39
C ILE A 204 -6.07 8.32 23.34
N ALA A 205 -7.24 8.83 23.75
CA ALA A 205 -8.33 9.19 22.86
C ALA A 205 -7.91 10.28 21.84
N THR A 206 -6.99 11.17 22.20
CA THR A 206 -6.47 12.22 21.31
C THR A 206 -5.78 11.67 20.07
N PHE A 207 -5.25 10.44 20.12
CA PHE A 207 -4.52 9.82 19.01
C PHE A 207 -5.40 9.02 18.05
N GLN A 208 -6.66 8.75 18.38
CA GLN A 208 -7.54 7.92 17.54
C GLN A 208 -7.68 8.47 16.12
N VAL A 209 -8.02 9.76 15.99
CA VAL A 209 -8.18 10.42 14.68
C VAL A 209 -6.86 10.46 13.89
N PRO A 210 -5.71 10.91 14.47
CA PRO A 210 -4.42 10.83 13.80
C PRO A 210 -4.08 9.43 13.26
N TYR A 211 -4.34 8.36 14.02
CA TYR A 211 -4.08 7.00 13.55
C TYR A 211 -4.96 6.59 12.38
N VAL A 212 -6.26 6.91 12.42
CA VAL A 212 -7.16 6.67 11.29
C VAL A 212 -6.67 7.40 10.05
N VAL A 213 -6.28 8.67 10.19
CA VAL A 213 -5.73 9.47 9.09
C VAL A 213 -4.46 8.84 8.54
N VAL A 214 -3.54 8.38 9.39
CA VAL A 214 -2.31 7.70 8.98
C VAL A 214 -2.62 6.41 8.20
N VAL A 215 -3.54 5.59 8.66
CA VAL A 215 -3.96 4.38 7.95
C VAL A 215 -4.49 4.73 6.55
N VAL A 216 -5.36 5.74 6.45
CA VAL A 216 -5.92 6.19 5.17
C VAL A 216 -4.82 6.72 4.25
N ILE A 217 -3.91 7.56 4.75
CA ILE A 217 -2.80 8.09 3.94
C ILE A 217 -1.88 6.97 3.45
N VAL A 218 -1.56 6.00 4.31
CA VAL A 218 -0.73 4.84 3.94
C VAL A 218 -1.40 3.97 2.89
N GLU A 219 -2.70 3.70 3.02
CA GLU A 219 -3.45 2.98 1.99
C GLU A 219 -3.47 3.75 0.67
N LEU A 220 -3.76 5.04 0.68
CA LEU A 220 -3.76 5.87 -0.52
C LEU A 220 -2.36 5.95 -1.15
N MET A 221 -1.31 6.07 -0.35
CA MET A 221 0.06 6.16 -0.84
C MET A 221 0.49 4.85 -1.50
N PHE A 222 0.21 3.71 -0.89
CA PHE A 222 0.70 2.42 -1.38
C PHE A 222 -0.25 1.73 -2.36
N LEU A 223 -1.57 1.84 -2.21
CA LEU A 223 -2.54 1.27 -3.15
C LEU A 223 -3.00 2.26 -4.21
N GLY A 224 -2.86 3.57 -4.00
CA GLY A 224 -3.23 4.61 -4.97
C GLY A 224 -2.62 4.44 -6.35
N PRO A 225 -1.32 4.10 -6.50
CA PRO A 225 -0.73 3.85 -7.82
C PRO A 225 -1.44 2.75 -8.62
N LEU A 226 -2.12 1.81 -7.96
CA LEU A 226 -2.87 0.74 -8.62
C LEU A 226 -4.19 1.23 -9.23
N LEU A 227 -4.74 2.33 -8.72
CA LEU A 227 -5.98 2.91 -9.23
C LEU A 227 -5.84 3.42 -10.67
N ILE A 228 -4.61 3.56 -11.17
CA ILE A 228 -4.30 3.89 -12.56
C ILE A 228 -4.91 2.87 -13.55
N PHE A 229 -5.12 1.62 -13.15
CA PHE A 229 -5.76 0.60 -13.99
C PHE A 229 -7.30 0.62 -13.93
N THR A 230 -7.91 1.44 -13.06
CA THR A 230 -9.37 1.50 -12.90
C THR A 230 -10.11 1.76 -14.21
N PRO A 231 -9.72 2.74 -15.05
CA PRO A 231 -10.39 2.99 -16.32
C PRO A 231 -10.28 1.80 -17.29
N THR A 232 -9.12 1.14 -17.33
CA THR A 232 -8.89 -0.04 -18.18
C THR A 232 -9.76 -1.21 -17.73
N LEU A 233 -9.81 -1.49 -16.42
CA LEU A 233 -10.66 -2.55 -15.85
C LEU A 233 -12.15 -2.30 -16.10
N ILE A 234 -12.61 -1.05 -15.94
CA ILE A 234 -14.00 -0.68 -16.23
C ILE A 234 -14.33 -0.90 -17.71
N ARG A 235 -13.48 -0.43 -18.63
CA ARG A 235 -13.69 -0.59 -20.07
C ARG A 235 -13.73 -2.06 -20.47
N THR A 236 -12.80 -2.87 -19.97
CA THR A 236 -12.77 -4.32 -20.24
C THR A 236 -14.03 -5.00 -19.72
N ARG A 237 -14.44 -4.71 -18.47
CA ARG A 237 -15.65 -5.28 -17.88
C ARG A 237 -16.89 -4.93 -18.70
N LEU A 238 -17.05 -3.67 -19.10
CA LEU A 238 -18.20 -3.22 -19.90
C LEU A 238 -18.23 -3.88 -21.29
N ALA A 239 -17.08 -4.01 -21.95
CA ALA A 239 -16.97 -4.66 -23.25
C ALA A 239 -17.36 -6.14 -23.16
N TRP A 240 -16.80 -6.87 -22.20
CA TRP A 240 -17.08 -8.30 -22.02
C TRP A 240 -18.51 -8.58 -21.59
N VAL A 241 -19.08 -7.77 -20.67
CA VAL A 241 -20.50 -7.92 -20.28
C VAL A 241 -21.42 -7.76 -21.48
N ARG A 242 -21.12 -6.85 -22.40
CA ARG A 242 -21.90 -6.66 -23.64
C ARG A 242 -21.77 -7.87 -24.57
N GLU A 243 -20.54 -8.30 -24.85
CA GLU A 243 -20.27 -9.39 -25.79
C GLU A 243 -20.82 -10.73 -25.29
N TYR A 244 -20.53 -11.07 -24.03
CA TYR A 244 -21.06 -12.28 -23.40
C TYR A 244 -22.57 -12.19 -23.17
N GLY A 245 -23.12 -11.00 -22.93
CA GLY A 245 -24.58 -10.83 -22.82
C GLY A 245 -25.31 -11.19 -24.11
N LEU A 246 -24.74 -10.87 -25.28
CA LEU A 246 -25.26 -11.32 -26.57
C LEU A 246 -25.15 -12.83 -26.75
N LEU A 247 -24.02 -13.44 -26.32
CA LEU A 247 -23.85 -14.89 -26.35
C LEU A 247 -24.90 -15.60 -25.49
N VAL A 248 -25.09 -15.16 -24.25
CA VAL A 248 -26.13 -15.67 -23.32
C VAL A 248 -27.51 -15.56 -23.95
N THR A 249 -27.83 -14.41 -24.54
CA THR A 249 -29.15 -14.18 -25.16
C THR A 249 -29.39 -15.14 -26.33
N ARG A 250 -28.39 -15.30 -27.22
CA ARG A 250 -28.48 -16.21 -28.36
C ARG A 250 -28.61 -17.67 -27.91
N TYR A 251 -27.79 -18.08 -26.95
CA TYR A 251 -27.81 -19.45 -26.43
C TYR A 251 -29.12 -19.78 -25.72
N ASN A 252 -29.61 -18.89 -24.84
CA ASN A 252 -30.86 -19.11 -24.12
C ASN A 252 -32.07 -19.18 -25.06
N ARG A 253 -32.09 -18.38 -26.12
CA ARG A 253 -33.15 -18.42 -27.13
C ARG A 253 -33.13 -19.75 -27.90
N ALA A 254 -31.96 -20.16 -28.39
CA ALA A 254 -31.81 -21.45 -29.08
C ALA A 254 -32.19 -22.63 -28.18
N PHE A 255 -31.82 -22.59 -26.90
CA PHE A 255 -32.22 -23.58 -25.91
C PHE A 255 -33.74 -23.61 -25.72
N HIS A 256 -34.39 -22.44 -25.57
CA HIS A 256 -35.84 -22.34 -25.40
C HIS A 256 -36.61 -22.87 -26.62
N GLU A 257 -36.20 -22.48 -27.83
CA GLU A 257 -36.78 -22.95 -29.09
C GLU A 257 -36.66 -24.48 -29.22
N LYS A 258 -35.45 -25.02 -28.99
CA LYS A 258 -35.19 -26.47 -29.08
C LYS A 258 -35.97 -27.27 -28.03
N TRP A 259 -35.82 -26.93 -26.76
CA TRP A 259 -36.23 -27.81 -25.66
C TRP A 259 -37.58 -27.44 -25.01
N ILE A 260 -37.97 -26.17 -25.03
CA ILE A 260 -39.21 -25.70 -24.37
C ILE A 260 -40.36 -25.62 -25.37
N MET A 261 -40.09 -25.12 -26.59
CA MET A 261 -41.08 -25.10 -27.68
C MET A 261 -41.18 -26.43 -28.45
N GLY A 262 -40.40 -27.44 -28.06
CA GLY A 262 -40.48 -28.79 -28.62
C GLY A 262 -39.94 -28.93 -30.03
N GLN A 263 -38.96 -28.11 -30.44
CA GLN A 263 -38.32 -28.19 -31.76
C GLN A 263 -37.13 -29.16 -31.82
N ALA A 264 -36.84 -29.88 -30.74
CA ALA A 264 -35.85 -30.94 -30.72
C ALA A 264 -36.25 -32.12 -31.64
N ALA A 265 -35.26 -32.82 -32.19
CA ALA A 265 -35.50 -34.05 -32.94
C ALA A 265 -36.13 -35.13 -32.04
N ALA A 266 -36.94 -36.03 -32.62
CA ALA A 266 -37.74 -36.99 -31.85
C ALA A 266 -36.90 -38.00 -31.05
N ASP A 267 -35.64 -38.21 -31.44
CA ASP A 267 -34.66 -39.08 -30.79
C ASP A 267 -33.84 -38.36 -29.70
N GLU A 268 -33.87 -37.03 -29.66
CA GLU A 268 -33.17 -36.23 -28.66
C GLU A 268 -34.02 -36.03 -27.39
N ARG A 269 -33.47 -36.42 -26.24
CA ARG A 269 -34.12 -36.25 -24.92
C ARG A 269 -33.42 -35.18 -24.11
N LEU A 270 -34.16 -34.25 -23.52
CA LEU A 270 -33.58 -33.19 -22.68
C LEU A 270 -32.71 -33.75 -21.53
N LEU A 271 -33.23 -34.77 -20.83
CA LEU A 271 -32.52 -35.42 -19.72
C LEU A 271 -31.31 -36.20 -20.24
N GLY A 272 -30.12 -35.84 -19.74
CA GLY A 272 -28.85 -36.44 -20.13
C GLY A 272 -28.12 -35.71 -21.27
N THR A 273 -28.67 -34.62 -21.80
CA THR A 273 -27.97 -33.78 -22.78
C THR A 273 -26.88 -32.91 -22.15
N ALA A 274 -25.88 -32.55 -22.94
CA ALA A 274 -24.90 -31.53 -22.57
C ALA A 274 -25.48 -30.11 -22.61
N ASP A 275 -26.62 -29.89 -23.29
CA ASP A 275 -27.22 -28.58 -23.51
C ASP A 275 -27.66 -27.91 -22.18
N ILE A 276 -28.26 -28.70 -21.27
CA ILE A 276 -28.71 -28.21 -19.95
C ILE A 276 -27.53 -27.86 -19.04
N GLN A 277 -26.45 -28.65 -19.08
CA GLN A 277 -25.23 -28.36 -18.33
C GLN A 277 -24.53 -27.11 -18.89
N SER A 278 -24.41 -27.01 -20.21
CA SER A 278 -23.83 -25.86 -20.89
C SER A 278 -24.61 -24.56 -20.61
N LEU A 279 -25.95 -24.64 -20.48
CA LEU A 279 -26.79 -23.51 -20.04
C LEU A 279 -26.42 -23.04 -18.63
N ALA A 280 -26.24 -23.98 -17.69
CA ALA A 280 -25.83 -23.69 -16.33
C ALA A 280 -24.40 -23.12 -16.27
N ASP A 281 -23.47 -23.72 -17.02
CA ASP A 281 -22.06 -23.31 -17.08
C ASP A 281 -21.92 -21.90 -17.68
N LEU A 282 -22.73 -21.56 -18.69
CA LEU A 282 -22.79 -20.22 -19.27
C LEU A 282 -23.29 -19.19 -18.26
N GLY A 283 -24.31 -19.54 -17.47
CA GLY A 283 -24.79 -18.72 -16.36
C GLY A 283 -23.69 -18.48 -15.31
N SER A 284 -22.99 -19.54 -14.90
CA SER A 284 -21.89 -19.44 -13.95
C SER A 284 -20.74 -18.56 -14.45
N SER A 285 -20.40 -18.67 -15.73
CA SER A 285 -19.37 -17.86 -16.38
C SER A 285 -19.73 -16.36 -16.38
N PHE A 286 -21.02 -16.05 -16.58
CA PHE A 286 -21.51 -14.67 -16.57
C PHE A 286 -21.44 -14.03 -15.17
N GLU A 287 -21.61 -14.82 -14.11
CA GLU A 287 -21.46 -14.32 -12.73
C GLU A 287 -20.00 -13.91 -12.42
N TYR A 288 -18.99 -14.58 -12.98
CA TYR A 288 -17.59 -14.12 -12.87
C TYR A 288 -17.37 -12.75 -13.53
N LEU A 289 -17.99 -12.50 -14.69
CA LEU A 289 -17.93 -11.18 -15.36
C LEU A 289 -18.56 -10.08 -14.50
N ARG A 290 -19.69 -10.39 -13.84
CA ARG A 290 -20.36 -9.47 -12.92
C ARG A 290 -19.55 -9.25 -11.65
N ALA A 291 -18.82 -10.25 -11.16
CA ALA A 291 -18.00 -10.16 -9.97
C ALA A 291 -16.65 -9.43 -10.19
N MET A 292 -16.25 -9.17 -11.44
CA MET A 292 -15.00 -8.48 -11.74
C MET A 292 -14.95 -7.09 -11.07
N LYS A 293 -13.92 -6.90 -10.24
CA LYS A 293 -13.57 -5.67 -9.53
C LYS A 293 -13.03 -4.63 -10.50
N VAL A 294 -13.24 -3.37 -10.13
CA VAL A 294 -12.74 -2.21 -10.89
C VAL A 294 -11.36 -1.74 -10.42
N VAL A 295 -10.74 -2.45 -9.47
CA VAL A 295 -9.40 -2.16 -8.95
C VAL A 295 -8.56 -3.43 -8.93
N PRO A 296 -7.23 -3.37 -9.14
CA PRO A 296 -6.38 -4.55 -9.27
C PRO A 296 -5.86 -5.07 -7.92
N PHE A 297 -6.63 -4.86 -6.84
CA PHE A 297 -6.31 -5.36 -5.51
C PHE A 297 -7.57 -5.84 -4.79
N SER A 298 -7.38 -6.73 -3.81
CA SER A 298 -8.47 -7.28 -3.02
C SER A 298 -8.68 -6.52 -1.72
N LEU A 299 -9.88 -6.61 -1.15
CA LEU A 299 -10.15 -6.11 0.20
C LEU A 299 -9.24 -6.76 1.26
N ARG A 300 -8.80 -8.00 1.01
CA ARG A 300 -7.80 -8.69 1.85
C ARG A 300 -6.47 -7.95 1.84
N ALA A 301 -5.99 -7.49 0.69
CA ALA A 301 -4.75 -6.73 0.58
C ALA A 301 -4.83 -5.39 1.31
N ALA A 302 -5.94 -4.66 1.16
CA ALA A 302 -6.19 -3.41 1.90
C ALA A 302 -6.20 -3.65 3.43
N ARG A 303 -7.00 -4.63 3.90
CA ARG A 303 -7.06 -5.01 5.31
C ARG A 303 -5.71 -5.44 5.88
N GLN A 304 -4.91 -6.20 5.11
CA GLN A 304 -3.58 -6.61 5.54
C GLN A 304 -2.68 -5.38 5.73
N LEU A 305 -2.71 -4.42 4.81
CA LEU A 305 -1.93 -3.20 4.94
C LEU A 305 -2.40 -2.34 6.13
N ALA A 306 -3.72 -2.16 6.30
CA ALA A 306 -4.29 -1.48 7.46
C ALA A 306 -3.89 -2.14 8.79
N LEU A 307 -3.94 -3.48 8.86
CA LEU A 307 -3.54 -4.24 10.03
C LEU A 307 -2.05 -4.04 10.34
N VAL A 308 -1.18 -4.16 9.34
CA VAL A 308 0.27 -3.95 9.50
C VAL A 308 0.59 -2.51 9.92
N THR A 309 -0.14 -1.54 9.38
CA THR A 309 -0.01 -0.12 9.77
C THR A 309 -0.46 0.10 11.21
N SER A 310 -1.48 -0.63 11.67
CA SER A 310 -2.04 -0.45 13.02
C SER A 310 -1.30 -1.25 14.09
N LEU A 311 -0.58 -2.30 13.72
CA LEU A 311 0.08 -3.21 14.67
C LEU A 311 0.97 -2.48 15.70
N PRO A 312 1.79 -1.49 15.31
CA PRO A 312 2.66 -0.79 16.27
C PRO A 312 1.93 0.08 17.29
N SER A 313 0.63 0.36 17.13
CA SER A 313 -0.13 1.15 18.12
C SER A 313 -0.70 0.30 19.24
N LEU A 314 -0.75 -1.03 19.09
CA LEU A 314 -1.28 -1.95 20.10
C LEU A 314 -0.60 -1.80 21.49
N PRO A 315 0.73 -1.63 21.60
CA PRO A 315 1.37 -1.42 22.90
C PRO A 315 0.89 -0.16 23.63
N LEU A 316 0.36 0.85 22.93
CA LEU A 316 -0.17 2.07 23.57
C LEU A 316 -1.38 1.77 24.45
N ILE A 317 -2.22 0.80 24.06
CA ILE A 317 -3.37 0.37 24.84
C ILE A 317 -2.91 -0.16 26.20
N LEU A 318 -1.78 -0.89 26.23
CA LEU A 318 -1.20 -1.45 27.45
C LEU A 318 -0.65 -0.38 28.41
N LEU A 319 -0.41 0.85 27.93
CA LEU A 319 0.02 1.96 28.79
C LEU A 319 -1.13 2.54 29.62
N VAL A 320 -2.38 2.37 29.16
CA VAL A 320 -3.57 2.98 29.78
C VAL A 320 -4.49 1.92 30.37
N VAL A 321 -4.62 0.76 29.72
CA VAL A 321 -5.52 -0.32 30.12
C VAL A 321 -4.72 -1.44 30.78
N PRO A 322 -4.99 -1.78 32.04
CA PRO A 322 -4.42 -2.94 32.71
C PRO A 322 -4.68 -4.26 31.94
N ILE A 323 -3.66 -5.12 31.85
CA ILE A 323 -3.72 -6.39 31.10
C ILE A 323 -4.90 -7.28 31.54
N ASN A 324 -5.23 -7.30 32.83
CA ASN A 324 -6.36 -8.08 33.35
C ASN A 324 -7.70 -7.66 32.74
N GLN A 325 -7.92 -6.36 32.48
CA GLN A 325 -9.14 -5.87 31.85
C GLN A 325 -9.21 -6.28 30.37
N ILE A 326 -8.08 -6.27 29.66
CA ILE A 326 -8.00 -6.71 28.26
C ILE A 326 -8.32 -8.20 28.15
N LEU A 327 -7.76 -9.04 29.03
CA LEU A 327 -8.04 -10.47 29.06
C LEU A 327 -9.52 -10.75 29.32
N GLN A 328 -10.16 -10.00 30.23
CA GLN A 328 -11.59 -10.11 30.48
C GLN A 328 -12.44 -9.73 29.26
N LEU A 329 -12.08 -8.67 28.53
CA LEU A 329 -12.77 -8.28 27.30
C LEU A 329 -12.62 -9.33 26.20
N LEU A 330 -11.43 -9.91 26.03
CA LEU A 330 -11.20 -10.98 25.05
C LEU A 330 -12.01 -12.24 25.37
N THR A 331 -12.12 -12.63 26.64
CA THR A 331 -12.98 -13.75 27.02
C THR A 331 -14.45 -13.49 26.69
N LYS A 332 -14.95 -12.25 26.82
CA LYS A 332 -16.34 -11.90 26.47
C LYS A 332 -16.65 -11.83 24.97
N VAL A 333 -15.63 -11.82 24.11
CA VAL A 333 -15.80 -11.83 22.65
C VAL A 333 -15.74 -13.25 22.09
N VAL A 334 -15.03 -14.15 22.78
CA VAL A 334 -14.85 -15.55 22.40
C VAL A 334 -15.93 -16.46 23.00
N PHE A 335 -16.53 -16.06 24.13
CA PHE A 335 -17.65 -16.73 24.79
C PHE A 335 -18.90 -15.84 24.76
#